data_AF-A0A7L4D5Z7-F1
#
_entry.id   AF-A0A7L4D5Z7-F1
#
_cell.length_a   1.000
_cell.length_b   1.000
_cell.length_c   1.000
_cell.angle_alpha   90.00
_cell.angle_beta   90.00
_cell.angle_gamma   90.00
#
_symmetry.space_group_name_H-M   'P 1'
#
loop_
_entity.id
_entity.type
_entity.pdbx_description
1 polymer ?
#
loop_
_entity_poly.entity_id
_entity_poly.type
_entity_poly.pdbx_seq_one_letter_code
_entity_poly.pdbx_strand_id
1 'polypeptide(L)'
;ETIGKKQYQVQHGSCSYTFLLPEADNCRPPASYVPNAVQRDAPLDYDDSVQRLQLLENIMENNTQWLMKLENYIQDSMKKEMVEIQQTAVQNQTAVMIEIGTNLLNQTAEQTRKLTDVEAQVLNQTTRLELQLLEHSLSTNKLERQISDQTNEITKLQEKNSFLEKRVLEMEDKHTVQLKSIKDEKDQLQVLVARQNSIIEELEKQLVTATVNNSVLQKQQHDLMETVHNLLTMISTPNSKNNFIAKEEQISFKDCAEAFKSGLTTSGIYTLTVSNTAQEKKAYCDMETGGGGWTIIQRREDGSVDFHRTWKEYKMGFGDPAGEYWLGNEFVSQLTNQKRYVLKIHLKDWEGNEAYSLYDHFSLANEELKYR
;
A
#
# COMPACT_ATOMS: atom_id res chain seq x y z
N GLU A 1 -25.72 54.07 -15.54
CA GLU A 1 -26.94 54.86 -15.24
C GLU A 1 -26.77 55.57 -13.92
N THR A 2 -26.97 56.88 -13.97
CA THR A 2 -26.71 57.89 -12.94
C THR A 2 -28.02 58.23 -12.24
N ILE A 3 -28.09 58.08 -10.91
CA ILE A 3 -29.16 58.67 -10.09
C ILE A 3 -28.50 59.42 -8.93
N GLY A 4 -28.66 60.74 -8.96
CA GLY A 4 -27.85 61.72 -8.21
C GLY A 4 -28.23 61.88 -6.74
N LYS A 5 -27.21 62.06 -5.91
CA LYS A 5 -27.32 62.65 -4.57
C LYS A 5 -27.31 64.17 -4.70
N LYS A 6 -28.39 64.83 -4.31
CA LYS A 6 -28.42 66.30 -4.13
C LYS A 6 -27.86 66.64 -2.75
N GLN A 7 -26.70 67.29 -2.75
CA GLN A 7 -26.04 67.87 -1.59
C GLN A 7 -26.52 69.32 -1.46
N TYR A 8 -27.22 69.66 -0.38
CA TYR A 8 -27.59 71.04 -0.07
C TYR A 8 -26.68 71.57 1.04
N GLN A 9 -25.76 72.44 0.65
CA GLN A 9 -24.98 73.30 1.55
C GLN A 9 -25.88 74.45 2.02
N VAL A 10 -26.10 74.56 3.33
CA VAL A 10 -26.77 75.71 3.93
C VAL A 10 -25.71 76.79 4.16
N GLN A 11 -25.79 77.88 3.39
CA GLN A 11 -24.97 79.08 3.61
C GLN A 11 -25.53 79.86 4.80
N HIS A 12 -24.69 80.15 5.81
CA HIS A 12 -25.03 81.05 6.90
C HIS A 12 -25.07 82.50 6.41
N GLY A 13 -26.27 82.98 6.10
CA GLY A 13 -26.57 84.41 5.92
C GLY A 13 -27.08 85.03 7.23
N SER A 14 -26.63 86.25 7.52
CA SER A 14 -27.01 87.05 8.69
C SER A 14 -28.54 87.33 8.67
N CYS A 15 -29.32 86.64 9.49
CA CYS A 15 -30.75 86.89 9.60
C CYS A 15 -31.01 88.13 10.47
N SER A 16 -31.44 89.23 9.85
CA SER A 16 -32.06 90.37 10.53
C SER A 16 -33.51 90.05 10.85
N TYR A 17 -33.93 90.20 12.11
CA TYR A 17 -35.34 90.13 12.49
C TYR A 17 -35.95 91.54 12.47
N THR A 18 -37.07 91.69 11.75
CA THR A 18 -37.91 92.89 11.74
C THR A 18 -39.16 92.61 12.58
N PHE A 19 -39.39 93.42 13.61
CA PHE A 19 -40.62 93.39 14.39
C PHE A 19 -41.68 94.26 13.70
N LEU A 20 -42.81 93.66 13.33
CA LEU A 20 -44.01 94.38 12.90
C LEU A 20 -44.95 94.49 14.11
N LEU A 21 -45.06 95.70 14.67
CA LEU A 21 -46.09 96.09 15.63
C LEU A 21 -47.29 96.65 14.86
N PRO A 22 -48.53 96.23 15.15
CA PRO A 22 -49.72 96.87 14.60
C PRO A 22 -49.95 98.25 15.23
N GLU A 23 -49.99 99.28 14.39
CA GLU A 23 -50.51 100.60 14.75
C GLU A 23 -52.03 100.53 14.99
N ALA A 24 -52.49 101.15 16.07
CA ALA A 24 -53.90 101.47 16.28
C ALA A 24 -54.03 102.98 16.42
N ASP A 25 -54.38 103.63 15.32
CA ASP A 25 -54.68 105.05 15.25
C ASP A 25 -56.00 105.39 15.98
N ASN A 26 -55.88 106.34 16.89
CA ASN A 26 -56.83 107.40 17.24
C ASN A 26 -58.31 107.22 16.89
N CYS A 27 -59.14 107.15 17.93
CA CYS A 27 -60.51 107.68 17.92
C CYS A 27 -60.74 108.56 19.16
N ARG A 28 -60.84 109.88 18.90
CA ARG A 28 -61.47 110.93 19.72
C ARG A 28 -62.49 111.62 18.79
N PRO A 29 -63.49 112.38 19.26
CA PRO A 29 -64.02 112.55 20.62
C PRO A 29 -65.57 112.46 20.64
N PRO A 30 -66.22 112.89 21.74
CA PRO A 30 -67.14 114.02 21.59
C PRO A 30 -66.76 115.19 22.50
N ALA A 31 -66.62 116.36 21.90
CA ALA A 31 -67.02 117.64 22.49
C ALA A 31 -68.56 117.62 22.61
N SER A 32 -69.29 118.34 23.45
CA SER A 32 -69.07 119.43 24.40
C SER A 32 -70.48 119.88 24.85
N TYR A 33 -70.52 120.82 25.80
CA TYR A 33 -71.62 121.74 26.16
C TYR A 33 -72.53 121.37 27.36
N VAL A 34 -72.38 121.95 28.57
CA VAL A 34 -72.47 123.39 29.04
C VAL A 34 -73.89 123.67 29.59
N PRO A 35 -74.15 124.65 30.49
CA PRO A 35 -73.30 125.73 30.99
C PRO A 35 -73.24 125.84 32.52
N ASN A 36 -72.31 126.64 33.03
CA ASN A 36 -72.74 127.82 33.81
C ASN A 36 -71.65 128.89 33.73
N ALA A 37 -71.90 129.83 32.83
CA ALA A 37 -71.20 131.08 32.74
C ALA A 37 -71.78 132.03 33.81
N VAL A 38 -70.87 132.56 34.63
CA VAL A 38 -70.83 133.94 35.14
C VAL A 38 -72.06 134.43 35.94
N GLN A 39 -71.90 134.61 37.25
CA GLN A 39 -71.85 135.91 37.94
C GLN A 39 -71.78 135.66 39.47
N ARG A 40 -70.89 136.36 40.19
CA ARG A 40 -70.98 136.94 41.57
C ARG A 40 -72.04 136.37 42.55
N ASP A 41 -71.86 136.22 43.86
CA ASP A 41 -70.83 136.53 44.87
C ASP A 41 -71.28 135.81 46.17
N ALA A 42 -70.42 135.04 46.85
CA ALA A 42 -70.49 134.56 48.28
C ALA A 42 -71.76 133.80 48.81
N PRO A 43 -71.72 133.14 50.00
CA PRO A 43 -70.72 132.28 50.63
C PRO A 43 -71.22 130.85 51.00
N LEU A 44 -70.25 129.91 51.12
CA LEU A 44 -70.12 128.70 51.98
C LEU A 44 -71.33 127.77 52.29
N ASP A 45 -71.14 126.47 51.99
CA ASP A 45 -71.47 125.37 52.94
C ASP A 45 -70.64 124.10 52.67
N TYR A 46 -70.12 123.47 53.73
CA TYR A 46 -68.90 122.64 53.78
C TYR A 46 -69.17 121.10 53.76
N ASP A 47 -70.42 120.66 53.64
CA ASP A 47 -70.81 119.28 54.04
C ASP A 47 -70.90 118.23 52.89
N ASP A 48 -71.05 118.65 51.62
CA ASP A 48 -71.21 117.71 50.47
C ASP A 48 -69.87 117.17 49.90
N SER A 49 -68.76 117.86 50.18
CA SER A 49 -67.43 117.49 49.63
C SER A 49 -66.81 116.27 50.32
N VAL A 50 -67.15 116.02 51.59
CA VAL A 50 -66.60 114.93 52.41
C VAL A 50 -67.19 113.57 52.01
N GLN A 51 -68.49 113.49 51.71
CA GLN A 51 -69.14 112.25 51.26
C GLN A 51 -68.65 111.76 49.89
N ARG A 52 -68.34 112.69 48.97
CA ARG A 52 -67.77 112.35 47.65
C ARG A 52 -66.35 111.79 47.76
N LEU A 53 -65.53 112.33 48.65
CA LEU A 53 -64.19 111.83 48.94
C LEU A 53 -64.24 110.42 49.52
N GLN A 54 -65.17 110.15 50.44
CA GLN A 54 -65.31 108.84 51.08
C GLN A 54 -65.86 107.77 50.11
N LEU A 55 -66.71 108.16 49.15
CA LEU A 55 -67.14 107.28 48.08
C LEU A 55 -65.99 106.95 47.11
N LEU A 56 -65.15 107.94 46.77
CA LEU A 56 -63.95 107.74 45.95
C LEU A 56 -62.90 106.87 46.64
N GLU A 57 -62.74 107.01 47.96
CA GLU A 57 -61.87 106.17 48.78
C GLU A 57 -62.33 104.71 48.76
N ASN A 58 -63.63 104.45 48.95
CA ASN A 58 -64.20 103.11 48.82
C ASN A 58 -64.02 102.52 47.41
N ILE A 59 -64.16 103.33 46.36
CA ILE A 59 -63.95 102.88 44.97
C ILE A 59 -62.46 102.58 44.73
N MET A 60 -61.56 103.43 45.22
CA MET A 60 -60.12 103.21 45.12
C MET A 60 -59.69 101.96 45.89
N GLU A 61 -60.23 101.73 47.08
CA GLU A 61 -59.94 100.53 47.89
C GLU A 61 -60.47 99.26 47.24
N ASN A 62 -61.65 99.31 46.61
CA ASN A 62 -62.17 98.19 45.83
C ASN A 62 -61.33 97.93 44.56
N ASN A 63 -60.87 98.99 43.90
CA ASN A 63 -60.00 98.87 42.73
C ASN A 63 -58.61 98.33 43.09
N THR A 64 -58.02 98.72 44.22
CA THR A 64 -56.75 98.15 44.69
C THR A 64 -56.90 96.69 45.11
N GLN A 65 -58.00 96.32 45.77
CA GLN A 65 -58.32 94.92 46.05
C GLN A 65 -58.54 94.09 44.77
N TRP A 66 -59.19 94.67 43.76
CA TRP A 66 -59.35 94.03 42.46
C TRP A 66 -58.01 93.85 41.75
N LEU A 67 -57.14 94.86 41.78
CA LEU A 67 -55.80 94.77 41.21
C LEU A 67 -54.97 93.69 41.91
N MET A 68 -55.02 93.59 43.25
CA MET A 68 -54.34 92.51 43.99
C MET A 68 -54.90 91.13 43.63
N LYS A 69 -56.22 91.00 43.46
CA LYS A 69 -56.83 89.74 43.00
C LYS A 69 -56.39 89.39 41.59
N LEU A 70 -56.32 90.37 40.69
CA LEU A 70 -55.90 90.18 39.32
C LEU A 70 -54.41 89.80 39.24
N GLU A 71 -53.56 90.46 40.02
CA GLU A 71 -52.14 90.16 40.14
C GLU A 71 -51.93 88.74 40.68
N ASN A 72 -52.63 88.35 41.75
CA ASN A 72 -52.59 86.98 42.27
C ASN A 72 -53.06 85.96 41.23
N TYR A 73 -54.14 86.25 40.49
CA TYR A 73 -54.65 85.37 39.44
C TYR A 73 -53.64 85.20 38.30
N ILE A 74 -53.00 86.29 37.86
CA ILE A 74 -51.96 86.26 36.83
C ILE A 74 -50.73 85.49 37.33
N GLN A 75 -50.27 85.73 38.56
CA GLN A 75 -49.15 85.01 39.15
C GLN A 75 -49.42 83.50 39.27
N ASP A 76 -50.60 83.10 39.74
CA ASP A 76 -50.97 81.69 39.86
C ASP A 76 -51.12 81.02 38.49
N SER A 77 -51.72 81.71 37.51
CA SER A 77 -51.84 81.21 36.14
C SER A 77 -50.46 81.02 35.50
N MET A 78 -49.59 82.02 35.59
CA MET A 78 -48.22 81.95 35.06
C MET A 78 -47.40 80.88 35.76
N LYS A 79 -47.54 80.72 37.08
CA LYS A 79 -46.86 79.66 37.85
C LYS A 79 -47.33 78.28 37.39
N LYS A 80 -48.63 78.11 37.18
CA LYS A 80 -49.21 76.86 36.66
C LYS A 80 -48.71 76.55 35.25
N GLU A 81 -48.75 77.52 34.34
CA GLU A 81 -48.22 77.40 32.97
C GLU A 81 -46.72 77.09 32.97
N MET A 82 -45.92 77.78 33.80
CA MET A 82 -44.48 77.55 33.89
C MET A 82 -44.16 76.14 34.39
N VAL A 83 -44.91 75.65 35.40
CA VAL A 83 -44.80 74.26 35.88
C VAL A 83 -45.19 73.26 34.80
N GLU A 84 -46.27 73.51 34.06
CA GLU A 84 -46.74 72.63 32.98
C GLU A 84 -45.76 72.59 31.80
N ILE A 85 -45.21 73.74 31.39
CA ILE A 85 -44.16 73.83 30.36
C ILE A 85 -42.90 73.10 30.81
N GLN A 86 -42.46 73.33 32.05
CA GLN A 86 -41.27 72.66 32.61
C GLN A 86 -41.49 71.14 32.68
N GLN A 87 -42.67 70.69 33.12
CA GLN A 87 -42.99 69.27 33.21
C GLN A 87 -43.08 68.62 31.83
N THR A 88 -43.68 69.28 30.84
CA THR A 88 -43.74 68.80 29.46
C THR A 88 -42.35 68.74 28.82
N ALA A 89 -41.50 69.74 29.06
CA ALA A 89 -40.11 69.74 28.60
C ALA A 89 -39.31 68.59 29.22
N VAL A 90 -39.44 68.37 30.53
CA VAL A 90 -38.79 67.25 31.24
C VAL A 90 -39.32 65.91 30.73
N GLN A 91 -40.63 65.75 30.53
CA GLN A 91 -41.22 64.53 29.99
C GLN A 91 -40.73 64.25 28.57
N ASN A 92 -40.69 65.25 27.69
CA ASN A 92 -40.17 65.11 26.33
C ASN A 92 -38.68 64.75 26.32
N GLN A 93 -37.86 65.41 27.15
CA GLN A 93 -36.44 65.06 27.29
C GLN A 93 -36.26 63.64 27.85
N THR A 94 -37.09 63.23 28.81
CA THR A 94 -37.07 61.87 29.37
C THR A 94 -37.47 60.84 28.32
N ALA A 95 -38.49 61.12 27.50
CA ALA A 95 -38.92 60.24 26.41
C ALA A 95 -37.81 60.06 25.36
N VAL A 96 -37.17 61.15 24.93
CA VAL A 96 -36.03 61.11 24.00
C VAL A 96 -34.85 60.33 24.61
N MET A 97 -34.55 60.54 25.89
CA MET A 97 -33.49 59.81 26.58
C MET A 97 -33.78 58.31 26.69
N ILE A 98 -35.03 57.93 26.97
CA ILE A 98 -35.47 56.52 26.97
C ILE A 98 -35.36 55.93 25.57
N GLU A 99 -35.82 56.65 24.53
CA GLU A 99 -35.73 56.18 23.14
C GLU A 99 -34.27 55.93 22.73
N ILE A 100 -33.37 56.88 22.99
CA ILE A 100 -31.93 56.72 22.75
C ILE A 100 -31.37 55.52 23.54
N GLY A 101 -31.72 55.40 24.83
CA GLY A 101 -31.30 54.29 25.68
C GLY A 101 -31.76 52.92 25.17
N THR A 102 -33.02 52.82 24.73
CA THR A 102 -33.58 51.57 24.18
C THR A 102 -32.95 51.21 22.83
N ASN A 103 -32.71 52.19 21.96
CA ASN A 103 -32.03 51.96 20.68
C ASN A 103 -30.59 51.49 20.88
N LEU A 104 -29.85 52.13 21.79
CA LEU A 104 -28.51 51.70 22.18
C LEU A 104 -28.51 50.28 22.75
N LEU A 105 -29.40 49.98 23.71
CA LEU A 105 -29.51 48.65 24.30
C LEU A 105 -29.85 47.59 23.26
N ASN A 106 -30.76 47.87 22.33
CA ASN A 106 -31.12 46.96 21.25
C ASN A 106 -29.93 46.71 20.30
N GLN A 107 -29.23 47.79 19.90
CA GLN A 107 -28.04 47.67 19.06
C GLN A 107 -26.91 46.92 19.77
N THR A 108 -26.68 47.18 21.06
CA THR A 108 -25.71 46.45 21.88
C THR A 108 -26.11 44.97 21.97
N ALA A 109 -27.38 44.66 22.25
CA ALA A 109 -27.85 43.28 22.31
C ALA A 109 -27.68 42.54 20.96
N GLU A 110 -27.94 43.22 19.83
CA GLU A 110 -27.72 42.66 18.51
C GLU A 110 -26.23 42.43 18.21
N GLN A 111 -25.36 43.37 18.59
CA GLN A 111 -23.91 43.21 18.46
C GLN A 111 -23.39 42.08 19.34
N THR A 112 -23.87 41.96 20.58
CA THR A 112 -23.51 40.86 21.49
C THR A 112 -23.92 39.52 20.87
N ARG A 113 -25.13 39.41 20.30
CA ARG A 113 -25.59 38.18 19.62
C ARG A 113 -24.70 37.82 18.44
N LYS A 114 -24.35 38.80 17.58
CA LYS A 114 -23.44 38.57 16.45
C LYS A 114 -22.06 38.12 16.91
N LEU A 115 -21.53 38.74 17.96
CA LEU A 115 -20.24 38.37 18.53
C LEU A 115 -20.27 36.94 19.10
N THR A 116 -21.32 36.59 19.85
CA THR A 116 -21.47 35.23 20.40
C THR A 116 -21.57 34.16 19.30
N ASP A 117 -22.18 34.48 18.16
CA ASP A 117 -22.27 33.55 17.02
C ASP A 117 -20.89 33.33 16.38
N VAL A 118 -20.12 34.40 16.20
CA VAL A 118 -18.73 34.32 15.71
C VAL A 118 -17.84 33.57 16.72
N GLU A 119 -17.97 33.83 18.02
CA GLU A 119 -17.23 33.11 19.06
C GLU A 119 -17.55 31.61 19.04
N ALA A 120 -18.83 31.24 18.92
CA ALA A 120 -19.26 29.85 18.81
C ALA A 120 -18.72 29.20 17.53
N GLN A 121 -18.72 29.92 16.40
CA GLN A 121 -18.15 29.45 15.14
C GLN A 121 -16.64 29.21 15.25
N VAL A 122 -15.90 30.15 15.84
CA VAL A 122 -14.45 30.02 16.07
C VAL A 122 -14.17 28.85 17.00
N LEU A 123 -14.92 28.69 18.09
CA LEU A 123 -14.75 27.56 19.01
C LEU A 123 -14.98 26.21 18.32
N ASN A 124 -16.00 26.11 17.47
CA ASN A 124 -16.27 24.91 16.68
C ASN A 124 -15.14 24.62 15.68
N GLN A 125 -14.64 25.65 14.99
CA GLN A 125 -13.51 25.49 14.07
C GLN A 125 -12.23 25.06 14.81
N THR A 126 -11.93 25.66 15.96
CA THR A 126 -10.76 25.31 16.78
C THR A 126 -10.83 23.87 17.24
N THR A 127 -11.95 23.44 17.82
CA THR A 127 -12.13 22.06 18.29
C THR A 127 -12.06 21.05 17.14
N ARG A 128 -12.59 21.40 15.96
CA ARG A 128 -12.44 20.57 14.75
C ARG A 128 -10.98 20.42 14.33
N LEU A 129 -10.21 21.50 14.32
CA LEU A 129 -8.80 21.47 13.97
C LEU A 129 -7.98 20.68 15.00
N GLU A 130 -8.28 20.82 16.29
CA GLU A 130 -7.64 20.04 17.35
C GLU A 130 -7.87 18.53 17.18
N LEU A 131 -9.11 18.13 16.87
CA LEU A 131 -9.43 16.73 16.61
C LEU A 131 -8.69 16.19 15.37
N GLN A 132 -8.65 16.97 14.29
CA GLN A 132 -7.89 16.59 13.08
C GLN A 132 -6.40 16.46 13.37
N LEU A 133 -5.82 17.39 14.14
CA LEU A 133 -4.42 17.35 14.52
C LEU A 133 -4.11 16.10 15.36
N LEU A 134 -4.99 15.73 16.28
CA LEU A 134 -4.86 14.52 17.09
C LEU A 134 -4.93 13.26 16.23
N GLU A 135 -5.88 13.19 15.30
CA GLU A 135 -6.02 12.07 14.37
C GLU A 135 -4.79 11.92 13.47
N HIS A 136 -4.29 13.02 12.91
CA HIS A 136 -3.05 13.02 12.14
C HIS A 136 -1.86 12.57 12.98
N SER A 137 -1.71 13.07 14.20
CA SER A 137 -0.64 12.64 15.13
C SER A 137 -0.72 11.15 15.47
N LEU A 138 -1.92 10.61 15.68
CA LEU A 138 -2.09 9.18 15.94
C LEU A 138 -1.75 8.33 14.71
N SER A 139 -2.14 8.79 13.51
CA SER A 139 -1.78 8.16 12.25
C SER A 139 -0.27 8.20 11.98
N THR A 140 0.40 9.32 12.25
CA THR A 140 1.86 9.42 12.08
C THR A 140 2.58 8.50 13.06
N ASN A 141 2.19 8.46 14.33
CA ASN A 141 2.76 7.52 15.31
C ASN A 141 2.59 6.06 14.88
N LYS A 142 1.46 5.70 14.28
CA LYS A 142 1.23 4.36 13.75
C LYS A 142 2.17 4.05 12.58
N LEU A 143 2.34 4.99 11.66
CA LEU A 143 3.25 4.85 10.53
C LEU A 143 4.72 4.75 10.99
N GLU A 144 5.13 5.56 11.97
CA GLU A 144 6.47 5.50 12.55
C GLU A 144 6.78 4.12 13.16
N ARG A 145 5.82 3.52 13.88
CA ARG A 145 5.97 2.14 14.38
C ARG A 145 6.12 1.13 13.25
N GLN A 146 5.28 1.22 12.21
CA GLN A 146 5.40 0.33 11.05
C GLN A 146 6.74 0.47 10.34
N ILE A 147 7.24 1.69 10.18
CA ILE A 147 8.57 1.95 9.60
C ILE A 147 9.67 1.36 10.48
N SER A 148 9.56 1.48 11.80
CA SER A 148 10.52 0.88 12.73
C SER A 148 10.53 -0.65 12.63
N ASP A 149 9.36 -1.28 12.58
CA ASP A 149 9.23 -2.73 12.41
C ASP A 149 9.81 -3.20 11.07
N GLN A 150 9.49 -2.49 9.98
CA GLN A 150 10.05 -2.78 8.66
C GLN A 150 11.57 -2.60 8.63
N THR A 151 12.10 -1.57 9.29
CA THR A 151 13.54 -1.33 9.40
C THR A 151 14.22 -2.49 10.13
N ASN A 152 13.62 -3.00 11.21
CA ASN A 152 14.14 -4.15 11.95
C ASN A 152 14.12 -5.45 11.12
N GLU A 153 13.13 -5.64 10.26
CA GLU A 153 13.13 -6.79 9.35
C GLU A 153 14.18 -6.65 8.24
N ILE A 154 14.37 -5.44 7.72
CA ILE A 154 15.43 -5.15 6.73
C ILE A 154 16.81 -5.42 7.32
N THR A 155 17.09 -5.00 8.56
CA THR A 155 18.39 -5.25 9.19
C THR A 155 18.64 -6.75 9.38
N LYS A 156 17.64 -7.52 9.83
CA LYS A 156 17.75 -8.99 9.90
C LYS A 156 18.01 -9.63 8.54
N LEU A 157 17.36 -9.13 7.48
CA LEU A 157 17.59 -9.62 6.12
C LEU A 157 19.00 -9.27 5.63
N GLN A 158 19.50 -8.08 5.94
CA GLN A 158 20.86 -7.67 5.61
C GLN A 158 21.91 -8.55 6.30
N GLU A 159 21.73 -8.87 7.58
CA GLU A 159 22.61 -9.80 8.30
C GLU A 159 22.61 -11.20 7.67
N LYS A 160 21.43 -11.73 7.33
CA LYS A 160 21.30 -13.02 6.65
C LYS A 160 21.96 -13.01 5.27
N ASN A 161 21.77 -11.94 4.49
CA ASN A 161 22.40 -11.80 3.17
C ASN A 161 23.92 -11.74 3.31
N SER A 162 24.45 -10.96 4.24
CA SER A 162 25.90 -10.89 4.49
C SER A 162 26.49 -12.27 4.87
N PHE A 163 25.76 -13.04 5.69
CA PHE A 163 26.17 -14.41 6.02
C PHE A 163 26.15 -15.34 4.80
N LEU A 164 25.11 -15.25 3.97
CA LEU A 164 25.00 -16.05 2.75
C LEU A 164 26.08 -15.70 1.73
N GLU A 165 26.37 -14.41 1.52
CA GLU A 165 27.46 -13.93 0.66
C GLU A 165 28.80 -14.51 1.10
N LYS A 166 29.07 -14.53 2.41
CA LYS A 166 30.28 -15.14 2.95
C LYS A 166 30.34 -16.65 2.69
N ARG A 167 29.24 -17.38 2.90
CA ARG A 167 29.17 -18.82 2.59
C ARG A 167 29.38 -19.10 1.11
N VAL A 168 28.84 -18.27 0.22
CA VAL A 168 29.02 -18.41 -1.22
C VAL A 168 30.49 -18.23 -1.60
N LEU A 169 31.14 -17.19 -1.08
CA LEU A 169 32.58 -16.98 -1.29
C LEU A 169 33.42 -18.17 -0.79
N GLU A 170 33.12 -18.69 0.40
CA GLU A 170 33.82 -19.87 0.95
C GLU A 170 33.61 -21.13 0.07
N MET A 171 32.41 -21.32 -0.48
CA MET A 171 32.13 -22.42 -1.41
C MET A 171 32.82 -22.23 -2.76
N GLU A 172 32.85 -21.01 -3.29
CA GLU A 172 33.58 -20.68 -4.53
C GLU A 172 35.07 -20.97 -4.36
N ASP A 173 35.70 -20.50 -3.28
CA ASP A 173 37.10 -20.79 -2.97
C ASP A 173 37.35 -22.30 -2.89
N LYS A 174 36.48 -23.05 -2.20
CA LYS A 174 36.59 -24.51 -2.12
C LYS A 174 36.48 -25.18 -3.49
N HIS A 175 35.54 -24.74 -4.33
CA HIS A 175 35.38 -25.25 -5.70
C HIS A 175 36.59 -24.94 -6.57
N THR A 176 37.19 -23.74 -6.46
CA THR A 176 38.40 -23.42 -7.23
C THR A 176 39.58 -24.33 -6.86
N VAL A 177 39.74 -24.63 -5.56
CA VAL A 177 40.79 -25.55 -5.08
C VAL A 177 40.54 -26.98 -5.57
N GLN A 178 39.30 -27.47 -5.50
CA GLN A 178 38.95 -28.80 -6.00
C GLN A 178 39.16 -28.92 -7.50
N LEU A 179 38.73 -27.93 -8.28
CA LEU A 179 38.96 -27.90 -9.73
C LEU A 179 40.44 -27.92 -10.08
N LYS A 180 41.27 -27.18 -9.33
CA LYS A 180 42.73 -27.20 -9.51
C LYS A 180 43.31 -28.58 -9.21
N SER A 181 42.89 -29.22 -8.10
CA SER A 181 43.32 -30.59 -7.76
C SER A 181 42.95 -31.60 -8.84
N ILE A 182 41.71 -31.58 -9.32
CA ILE A 182 41.23 -32.47 -10.40
C ILE A 182 42.02 -32.21 -11.69
N LYS A 183 42.32 -30.95 -11.99
CA LYS A 183 43.13 -30.59 -13.15
C LYS A 183 44.55 -31.14 -13.05
N ASP A 184 45.18 -31.04 -11.88
CA ASP A 184 46.51 -31.60 -11.63
C ASP A 184 46.51 -33.13 -11.75
N GLU A 185 45.51 -33.82 -11.19
CA GLU A 185 45.33 -35.27 -11.32
C GLU A 185 45.11 -35.70 -12.78
N LYS A 186 44.26 -34.96 -13.52
CA LYS A 186 44.06 -35.19 -14.95
C LYS A 186 45.37 -35.10 -15.72
N ASP A 187 46.18 -34.08 -15.44
CA ASP A 187 47.45 -33.87 -16.14
C ASP A 187 48.45 -35.00 -15.81
N GLN A 188 48.48 -35.49 -14.56
CA GLN A 188 49.27 -36.66 -14.18
C GLN A 188 48.82 -37.94 -14.90
N LEU A 189 47.51 -38.19 -14.95
CA LEU A 189 46.95 -39.35 -15.66
C LEU A 189 47.25 -39.27 -17.16
N GLN A 190 47.18 -38.08 -17.74
CA GLN A 190 47.47 -37.87 -19.16
C GLN A 190 48.94 -38.19 -19.49
N VAL A 191 49.88 -37.85 -18.59
CA VAL A 191 51.29 -38.26 -18.70
C VAL A 191 51.46 -39.77 -18.58
N LEU A 192 50.76 -40.42 -17.63
CA LEU A 192 50.80 -41.88 -17.46
C LEU A 192 50.27 -42.62 -18.69
N VAL A 193 49.14 -42.17 -19.25
CA VAL A 193 48.57 -42.73 -20.48
C VAL A 193 49.52 -42.56 -21.66
N ALA A 194 50.13 -41.38 -21.84
CA ALA A 194 51.12 -41.17 -22.89
C ALA A 194 52.33 -42.11 -22.75
N ARG A 195 52.79 -42.34 -21.51
CA ARG A 195 53.87 -43.29 -21.22
C ARG A 195 53.45 -44.73 -21.51
N GLN A 196 52.24 -45.14 -21.13
CA GLN A 196 51.72 -46.48 -21.43
C GLN A 196 51.61 -46.69 -22.94
N ASN A 197 51.10 -45.72 -23.69
CA ASN A 197 51.00 -45.82 -25.16
C ASN A 197 52.38 -46.03 -25.81
N SER A 198 53.41 -45.29 -25.38
CA SER A 198 54.78 -45.49 -25.88
C SER A 198 55.33 -46.90 -25.58
N ILE A 199 55.01 -47.45 -24.41
CA ILE A 199 55.40 -48.82 -24.06
C ILE A 199 54.65 -49.84 -24.92
N ILE A 200 53.36 -49.62 -25.16
CA ILE A 200 52.54 -50.48 -26.03
C ILE A 200 53.10 -50.49 -27.45
N GLU A 201 53.43 -49.34 -28.02
CA GLU A 201 54.06 -49.24 -29.35
C GLU A 201 55.37 -50.05 -29.44
N GLU A 202 56.21 -49.96 -28.40
CA GLU A 202 57.46 -50.75 -28.34
C GLU A 202 57.19 -52.25 -28.23
N LEU A 203 56.21 -52.66 -27.40
CA LEU A 203 55.81 -54.06 -27.26
C LEU A 203 55.18 -54.61 -28.55
N GLU A 204 54.38 -53.83 -29.26
CA GLU A 204 53.80 -54.19 -30.56
C GLU A 204 54.92 -54.44 -31.58
N LYS A 205 55.92 -53.56 -31.64
CA LYS A 205 57.09 -53.75 -32.50
C LYS A 205 57.84 -55.04 -32.14
N GLN A 206 58.04 -55.31 -30.86
CA GLN A 206 58.65 -56.55 -30.39
C GLN A 206 57.81 -57.78 -30.76
N LEU A 207 56.49 -57.72 -30.61
CA LEU A 207 55.58 -58.81 -30.97
C LEU A 207 55.59 -59.08 -32.48
N VAL A 208 55.64 -58.04 -33.32
CA VAL A 208 55.76 -58.18 -34.78
C VAL A 208 57.08 -58.86 -35.15
N THR A 209 58.20 -58.44 -34.56
CA THR A 209 59.50 -59.09 -34.83
C THR A 209 59.53 -60.55 -34.34
N ALA A 210 58.95 -60.84 -33.17
CA ALA A 210 58.84 -62.18 -32.64
C ALA A 210 57.93 -63.08 -33.50
N THR A 211 56.80 -62.56 -33.99
CA THR A 211 55.89 -63.30 -34.89
C THR A 211 56.49 -63.53 -36.27
N VAL A 212 57.24 -62.58 -36.83
CA VAL A 212 58.01 -62.81 -38.06
C VAL A 212 59.03 -63.92 -37.84
N ASN A 213 59.83 -63.86 -36.78
CA ASN A 213 60.79 -64.93 -36.44
C ASN A 213 60.09 -66.28 -36.23
N ASN A 214 58.95 -66.29 -35.56
CA ASN A 214 58.15 -67.51 -35.34
C ASN A 214 57.54 -68.02 -36.64
N SER A 215 57.14 -67.16 -37.58
CA SER A 215 56.67 -67.55 -38.92
C SER A 215 57.80 -68.14 -39.76
N VAL A 216 59.03 -67.63 -39.63
CA VAL A 216 60.23 -68.21 -40.26
C VAL A 216 60.52 -69.57 -39.64
N LEU A 217 60.41 -69.69 -38.32
CA LEU A 217 60.56 -70.96 -37.61
C LEU A 217 59.45 -71.96 -37.99
N GLN A 218 58.20 -71.50 -38.11
CA GLN A 218 57.06 -72.28 -38.60
C GLN A 218 57.25 -72.68 -40.06
N LYS A 219 57.84 -71.82 -40.90
CA LYS A 219 58.18 -72.15 -42.28
C LYS A 219 59.28 -73.21 -42.31
N GLN A 220 60.33 -73.08 -41.49
CA GLN A 220 61.34 -74.14 -41.34
C GLN A 220 60.73 -75.43 -40.80
N GLN A 221 59.81 -75.34 -39.84
CA GLN A 221 59.10 -76.49 -39.30
C GLN A 221 58.14 -77.09 -40.33
N HIS A 222 57.51 -76.28 -41.19
CA HIS A 222 56.67 -76.72 -42.29
C HIS A 222 57.49 -77.35 -43.40
N ASP A 223 58.64 -76.78 -43.79
CA ASP A 223 59.56 -77.38 -44.76
C ASP A 223 60.11 -78.72 -44.22
N LEU A 224 60.39 -78.79 -42.91
CA LEU A 224 60.77 -80.04 -42.25
C LEU A 224 59.59 -81.02 -42.19
N MET A 225 58.38 -80.51 -41.91
CA MET A 225 57.16 -81.32 -41.88
C MET A 225 56.72 -81.71 -43.29
N GLU A 226 57.06 -80.96 -44.33
CA GLU A 226 56.78 -81.23 -45.75
C GLU A 226 57.82 -82.19 -46.30
N THR A 227 59.09 -82.11 -45.89
CA THR A 227 60.05 -83.19 -46.16
C THR A 227 59.63 -84.49 -45.47
N VAL A 228 59.18 -84.41 -44.21
CA VAL A 228 58.58 -85.56 -43.49
C VAL A 228 57.24 -85.98 -44.10
N HIS A 229 56.39 -85.06 -44.55
CA HIS A 229 55.08 -85.35 -45.13
C HIS A 229 55.21 -85.78 -46.58
N ASN A 230 56.23 -85.40 -47.33
CA ASN A 230 56.58 -86.01 -48.62
C ASN A 230 57.07 -87.44 -48.41
N LEU A 231 57.77 -87.71 -47.32
CA LEU A 231 58.04 -89.09 -46.87
C LEU A 231 56.77 -89.80 -46.37
N LEU A 232 55.80 -89.09 -45.79
CA LEU A 232 54.55 -89.64 -45.25
C LEU A 232 53.39 -89.70 -46.27
N THR A 233 53.42 -88.94 -47.36
CA THR A 233 52.45 -88.90 -48.48
C THR A 233 52.85 -89.83 -49.60
N MET A 234 54.09 -90.35 -49.56
CA MET A 234 54.33 -91.71 -50.03
C MET A 234 53.49 -92.75 -49.26
N ILE A 235 52.89 -92.40 -48.11
CA ILE A 235 52.19 -93.35 -47.23
C ILE A 235 50.69 -93.08 -47.05
N SER A 236 50.12 -91.85 -47.08
CA SER A 236 48.64 -91.64 -47.04
C SER A 236 48.13 -90.19 -47.26
N THR A 237 46.89 -90.06 -47.79
CA THR A 237 46.11 -88.82 -48.04
C THR A 237 45.11 -88.46 -46.91
N PRO A 238 44.69 -87.17 -46.74
CA PRO A 238 44.04 -86.66 -45.53
C PRO A 238 42.63 -86.04 -45.73
N ASN A 239 41.92 -85.78 -44.62
CA ASN A 239 40.83 -84.77 -44.51
C ASN A 239 40.41 -84.63 -43.03
N SER A 240 39.81 -83.56 -42.53
CA SER A 240 39.81 -82.10 -42.74
C SER A 240 38.96 -81.55 -41.58
N LYS A 241 39.35 -80.42 -41.00
CA LYS A 241 38.65 -79.77 -39.86
C LYS A 241 37.37 -79.04 -40.34
N ASN A 242 36.46 -78.71 -39.41
CA ASN A 242 35.66 -77.48 -39.47
C ASN A 242 35.23 -77.02 -38.06
N ASN A 243 35.29 -75.70 -37.86
CA ASN A 243 34.87 -74.93 -36.67
C ASN A 243 33.56 -74.16 -36.98
N PHE A 244 32.74 -73.92 -35.96
CA PHE A 244 31.53 -73.07 -35.98
C PHE A 244 31.73 -71.78 -35.17
N ILE A 245 31.09 -70.69 -35.58
CA ILE A 245 30.94 -69.41 -34.84
C ILE A 245 29.46 -69.22 -34.50
N ALA A 246 29.14 -68.79 -33.27
CA ALA A 246 27.79 -68.51 -32.78
C ALA A 246 27.55 -66.99 -32.59
N LYS A 247 26.29 -66.57 -32.77
CA LYS A 247 25.75 -65.21 -32.51
C LYS A 247 25.10 -65.16 -31.12
N GLU A 248 25.15 -63.99 -30.50
CA GLU A 248 24.72 -63.68 -29.13
C GLU A 248 23.27 -63.17 -29.08
N GLU A 249 22.41 -63.77 -28.24
CA GLU A 249 21.00 -63.40 -28.02
C GLU A 249 20.85 -62.45 -26.82
N GLN A 250 19.99 -61.44 -26.96
CA GLN A 250 19.80 -60.35 -25.99
C GLN A 250 18.71 -60.71 -24.96
N ILE A 251 19.03 -60.64 -23.66
CA ILE A 251 18.17 -61.08 -22.54
C ILE A 251 17.34 -59.89 -22.01
N SER A 252 16.01 -60.04 -21.88
CA SER A 252 15.08 -59.04 -21.31
C SER A 252 14.56 -59.45 -19.92
N PHE A 253 14.36 -58.50 -19.01
CA PHE A 253 13.90 -58.75 -17.62
C PHE A 253 12.59 -58.03 -17.31
N LYS A 254 11.80 -58.46 -16.32
CA LYS A 254 10.55 -57.76 -15.97
C LYS A 254 10.77 -56.49 -15.15
N ASP A 255 11.70 -56.59 -14.21
CA ASP A 255 12.12 -55.50 -13.34
C ASP A 255 13.61 -55.61 -13.02
N CYS A 256 14.18 -54.56 -12.44
CA CYS A 256 15.59 -54.54 -12.08
C CYS A 256 15.92 -55.56 -10.98
N ALA A 257 14.95 -55.93 -10.14
CA ALA A 257 15.15 -56.94 -9.10
C ALA A 257 15.30 -58.35 -9.70
N GLU A 258 14.62 -58.66 -10.80
CA GLU A 258 14.79 -59.91 -11.55
C GLU A 258 16.13 -59.95 -12.30
N ALA A 259 16.54 -58.84 -12.90
CA ALA A 259 17.87 -58.71 -13.48
C ALA A 259 18.96 -58.94 -12.43
N PHE A 260 18.82 -58.34 -11.25
CA PHE A 260 19.73 -58.52 -10.12
C PHE A 260 19.79 -59.98 -9.64
N LYS A 261 18.64 -60.64 -9.50
CA LYS A 261 18.55 -62.06 -9.15
C LYS A 261 19.15 -62.99 -10.22
N SER A 262 19.19 -62.54 -11.47
CA SER A 262 19.80 -63.27 -12.59
C SER A 262 21.33 -63.13 -12.64
N GLY A 263 21.93 -62.41 -11.67
CA GLY A 263 23.38 -62.25 -11.54
C GLY A 263 23.94 -60.95 -12.12
N LEU A 264 23.09 -60.04 -12.60
CA LEU A 264 23.51 -58.73 -13.10
C LEU A 264 23.60 -57.74 -11.94
N THR A 265 24.82 -57.53 -11.43
CA THR A 265 25.07 -56.70 -10.24
C THR A 265 25.59 -55.30 -10.56
N THR A 266 25.78 -54.96 -11.83
CA THR A 266 26.30 -53.65 -12.26
C THR A 266 25.16 -52.66 -12.50
N SER A 267 25.23 -51.46 -11.92
CA SER A 267 24.26 -50.41 -12.21
C SER A 267 24.35 -49.95 -13.67
N GLY A 268 23.21 -49.71 -14.31
CA GLY A 268 23.20 -49.36 -15.73
C GLY A 268 21.81 -49.35 -16.34
N ILE A 269 21.75 -49.19 -17.66
CA ILE A 269 20.49 -49.18 -18.42
C ILE A 269 20.15 -50.61 -18.84
N TYR A 270 19.00 -51.09 -18.41
CA TYR A 270 18.47 -52.40 -18.77
C TYR A 270 17.17 -52.26 -19.56
N THR A 271 16.91 -53.23 -20.43
CA THR A 271 15.64 -53.33 -21.15
C THR A 271 14.67 -54.15 -20.32
N LEU A 272 13.60 -53.48 -19.88
CA LEU A 272 12.53 -54.07 -19.09
C LEU A 272 11.31 -54.40 -19.96
N THR A 273 10.67 -55.53 -19.69
CA THR A 273 9.45 -55.99 -20.38
C THR A 273 8.33 -56.26 -19.39
N VAL A 274 7.18 -55.63 -19.60
CA VAL A 274 6.00 -55.88 -18.76
C VAL A 274 5.37 -57.21 -19.16
N SER A 275 5.06 -58.06 -18.17
CA SER A 275 4.31 -59.29 -18.42
C SER A 275 2.93 -58.94 -18.96
N ASN A 276 2.61 -59.40 -20.18
CA ASN A 276 1.36 -59.20 -20.96
C ASN A 276 1.38 -58.10 -22.04
N THR A 277 2.48 -57.36 -22.20
CA THR A 277 2.67 -56.45 -23.35
C THR A 277 4.06 -56.66 -23.93
N ALA A 278 4.18 -56.74 -25.27
CA ALA A 278 5.50 -56.74 -25.95
C ALA A 278 6.19 -55.36 -25.88
N GLN A 279 5.85 -54.56 -24.86
CA GLN A 279 6.33 -53.21 -24.71
C GLN A 279 7.64 -53.23 -23.92
N GLU A 280 8.73 -53.06 -24.66
CA GLU A 280 10.06 -52.87 -24.09
C GLU A 280 10.25 -51.42 -23.63
N LYS A 281 10.80 -51.25 -22.44
CA LYS A 281 11.16 -49.94 -21.91
C LYS A 281 12.56 -49.99 -21.31
N LYS A 282 13.40 -49.04 -21.70
CA LYS A 282 14.72 -48.86 -21.09
C LYS A 282 14.58 -48.09 -19.79
N ALA A 283 15.15 -48.63 -18.72
CA ALA A 283 15.17 -48.00 -17.41
C ALA A 283 16.57 -48.10 -16.80
N TYR A 284 16.93 -47.14 -15.96
CA TYR A 284 18.13 -47.25 -15.16
C TYR A 284 17.85 -48.18 -13.96
N CYS A 285 18.68 -49.20 -13.82
CA CYS A 285 18.69 -50.08 -12.67
C CYS A 285 19.87 -49.73 -11.77
N ASP A 286 19.56 -49.34 -10.53
CA ASP A 286 20.56 -49.23 -9.48
C ASP A 286 20.69 -50.58 -8.77
N MET A 287 21.82 -51.25 -9.04
CA MET A 287 22.14 -52.58 -8.55
C MET A 287 23.09 -52.55 -7.34
N GLU A 288 23.54 -51.37 -6.92
CA GLU A 288 24.58 -51.21 -5.91
C GLU A 288 24.01 -50.65 -4.60
N THR A 289 23.10 -49.69 -4.68
CA THR A 289 22.59 -49.00 -3.48
C THR A 289 21.60 -49.84 -2.69
N GLY A 290 21.81 -49.96 -1.38
CA GLY A 290 20.79 -50.44 -0.44
C GLY A 290 20.24 -51.85 -0.75
N GLY A 291 21.10 -52.76 -1.22
CA GLY A 291 20.72 -54.15 -1.56
C GLY A 291 20.44 -54.40 -3.04
N GLY A 292 20.50 -53.36 -3.88
CA GLY A 292 20.38 -53.47 -5.34
C GLY A 292 18.98 -53.83 -5.85
N GLY A 293 18.84 -53.87 -7.18
CA GLY A 293 17.58 -54.23 -7.84
C GLY A 293 16.56 -53.10 -7.92
N TRP A 294 16.98 -51.85 -7.77
CA TRP A 294 16.08 -50.69 -7.81
C TRP A 294 15.82 -50.26 -9.25
N THR A 295 14.55 -50.26 -9.65
CA THR A 295 14.12 -49.65 -10.91
C THR A 295 13.86 -48.18 -10.69
N ILE A 296 14.66 -47.33 -11.33
CA ILE A 296 14.48 -45.88 -11.25
C ILE A 296 13.29 -45.48 -12.14
N ILE A 297 12.25 -44.92 -11.52
CA ILE A 297 11.04 -44.46 -12.23
C ILE A 297 11.09 -42.95 -12.57
N GLN A 298 11.88 -42.20 -11.81
CA GLN A 298 12.11 -40.77 -11.98
C GLN A 298 13.51 -40.43 -11.47
N ARG A 299 14.22 -39.57 -12.20
CA ARG A 299 15.48 -38.97 -11.75
C ARG A 299 15.54 -37.50 -12.13
N ARG A 300 15.97 -36.66 -11.17
CA ARG A 300 16.32 -35.23 -11.35
C ARG A 300 17.73 -34.99 -10.82
N GLU A 301 18.54 -34.22 -11.53
CA GLU A 301 19.90 -33.91 -11.11
C GLU A 301 20.38 -32.51 -11.54
N ASP A 302 20.18 -32.12 -12.80
CA ASP A 302 20.82 -30.95 -13.40
C ASP A 302 19.84 -29.99 -14.11
N GLY A 303 18.56 -30.37 -14.21
CA GLY A 303 17.55 -29.60 -14.92
C GLY A 303 17.68 -29.64 -16.46
N SER A 304 18.44 -30.60 -17.01
CA SER A 304 18.62 -30.78 -18.46
C SER A 304 17.33 -31.11 -19.22
N VAL A 305 16.33 -31.70 -18.53
CA VAL A 305 15.06 -32.08 -19.14
C VAL A 305 13.92 -31.24 -18.58
N ASP A 306 13.11 -30.68 -19.49
CA ASP A 306 11.88 -29.99 -19.09
C ASP A 306 10.81 -30.99 -18.61
N PHE A 307 10.27 -30.77 -17.42
CA PHE A 307 9.19 -31.58 -16.82
C PHE A 307 7.80 -30.92 -16.97
N HIS A 308 7.71 -29.74 -17.58
CA HIS A 308 6.43 -29.11 -17.94
C HIS A 308 5.86 -29.75 -19.22
N ARG A 309 5.37 -30.98 -19.08
CA ARG A 309 4.94 -31.84 -20.20
C ARG A 309 3.45 -32.09 -20.24
N THR A 310 2.97 -32.50 -21.42
CA THR A 310 1.58 -32.87 -21.66
C THR A 310 1.21 -34.20 -20.99
N TRP A 311 -0.09 -34.46 -20.81
CA TRP A 311 -0.59 -35.74 -20.27
C TRP A 311 -0.07 -36.94 -21.06
N LYS A 312 -0.06 -36.85 -22.40
CA LYS A 312 0.40 -37.92 -23.28
C LYS A 312 1.89 -38.23 -23.08
N GLU A 313 2.70 -37.21 -22.85
CA GLU A 313 4.13 -37.38 -22.55
C GLU A 313 4.35 -38.01 -21.18
N TYR A 314 3.63 -37.58 -20.14
CA TYR A 314 3.69 -38.23 -18.82
C TYR A 314 3.22 -39.69 -18.86
N LYS A 315 2.21 -40.00 -19.68
CA LYS A 315 1.75 -41.37 -19.92
C LYS A 315 2.85 -42.24 -20.54
N MET A 316 3.50 -41.76 -21.61
CA MET A 316 4.51 -42.52 -22.36
C MET A 316 5.90 -42.52 -21.71
N GLY A 317 6.21 -41.52 -20.89
CA GLY A 317 7.55 -41.24 -20.37
C GLY A 317 8.37 -40.36 -21.32
N PHE A 318 9.35 -39.65 -20.75
CA PHE A 318 10.23 -38.71 -21.46
C PHE A 318 11.58 -38.59 -20.73
N GLY A 319 12.58 -38.02 -21.41
CA GLY A 319 13.96 -37.91 -20.90
C GLY A 319 14.84 -39.10 -21.27
N ASP A 320 16.04 -39.15 -20.69
CA ASP A 320 17.03 -40.20 -20.92
C ASP A 320 17.28 -41.01 -19.63
N PRO A 321 17.12 -42.35 -19.65
CA PRO A 321 17.50 -43.21 -18.53
C PRO A 321 18.93 -42.99 -17.99
N ALA A 322 19.86 -42.49 -18.81
CA ALA A 322 21.21 -42.16 -18.36
C ALA A 322 21.28 -40.91 -17.44
N GLY A 323 20.29 -40.02 -17.50
CA GLY A 323 20.26 -38.73 -16.80
C GLY A 323 18.89 -38.40 -16.21
N GLU A 324 18.32 -37.23 -16.52
CA GLU A 324 16.97 -36.86 -16.08
C GLU A 324 15.88 -37.51 -16.93
N TYR A 325 14.93 -38.18 -16.27
CA TYR A 325 13.81 -38.78 -16.99
C TYR A 325 12.60 -39.09 -16.11
N TRP A 326 11.50 -39.37 -16.78
CA TRP A 326 10.28 -39.97 -16.25
C TRP A 326 9.96 -41.25 -17.04
N LEU A 327 9.87 -42.39 -16.36
CA LEU A 327 9.69 -43.69 -17.01
C LEU A 327 8.37 -43.82 -17.78
N GLY A 328 7.32 -43.13 -17.30
CA GLY A 328 6.00 -43.09 -17.91
C GLY A 328 4.93 -43.76 -17.05
N ASN A 329 3.80 -43.08 -16.86
CA ASN A 329 2.74 -43.52 -15.94
C ASN A 329 2.16 -44.87 -16.33
N GLU A 330 1.99 -45.12 -17.64
CA GLU A 330 1.43 -46.39 -18.13
C GLU A 330 2.34 -47.56 -17.76
N PHE A 331 3.64 -47.40 -17.98
CA PHE A 331 4.62 -48.44 -17.66
C PHE A 331 4.73 -48.64 -16.15
N VAL A 332 4.76 -47.56 -15.35
CA VAL A 332 4.83 -47.64 -13.88
C VAL A 332 3.56 -48.28 -13.30
N SER A 333 2.38 -47.96 -13.82
CA SER A 333 1.13 -48.61 -13.42
C SER A 333 1.16 -50.11 -13.71
N GLN A 334 1.56 -50.50 -14.92
CA GLN A 334 1.66 -51.91 -15.28
C GLN A 334 2.74 -52.64 -14.46
N LEU A 335 3.86 -51.99 -14.15
CA LEU A 335 4.93 -52.54 -13.31
C LEU A 335 4.42 -52.77 -11.88
N THR A 336 3.89 -51.72 -11.26
CA THR A 336 3.51 -51.73 -9.84
C THR A 336 2.28 -52.58 -9.52
N ASN A 337 1.46 -52.91 -10.52
CA ASN A 337 0.33 -53.84 -10.36
C ASN A 337 0.70 -55.32 -10.53
N GLN A 338 1.92 -55.66 -10.98
CA GLN A 338 2.35 -57.07 -11.11
C GLN A 338 2.67 -57.72 -9.76
N LYS A 339 3.28 -56.97 -8.84
CA LYS A 339 3.75 -57.43 -7.53
C LYS A 339 3.67 -56.26 -6.54
N ARG A 340 3.89 -56.53 -5.25
CA ARG A 340 4.05 -55.44 -4.28
C ARG A 340 5.42 -54.81 -4.42
N TYR A 341 5.46 -53.52 -4.76
CA TYR A 341 6.68 -52.72 -4.82
C TYR A 341 6.75 -51.76 -3.63
N VAL A 342 7.97 -51.52 -3.17
CA VAL A 342 8.32 -50.49 -2.18
C VAL A 342 8.86 -49.30 -2.96
N LEU A 343 8.38 -48.10 -2.66
CA LEU A 343 8.90 -46.86 -3.26
C LEU A 343 9.90 -46.20 -2.31
N LYS A 344 11.10 -45.93 -2.81
CA LYS A 344 12.09 -45.09 -2.13
C LYS A 344 12.22 -43.76 -2.87
N ILE A 345 12.01 -42.66 -2.15
CA ILE A 345 12.29 -41.31 -2.65
C ILE A 345 13.57 -40.85 -1.96
N HIS A 346 14.62 -40.57 -2.72
CA HIS A 346 15.87 -40.01 -2.23
C HIS A 346 16.00 -38.58 -2.77
N LEU A 347 16.30 -37.65 -1.88
CA LEU A 347 16.43 -36.23 -2.16
C LEU A 347 17.79 -35.76 -1.67
N LYS A 348 18.44 -34.92 -2.47
CA LYS A 348 19.70 -34.27 -2.14
C LYS A 348 19.53 -32.77 -2.32
N ASP A 349 19.92 -31.99 -1.31
CA ASP A 349 19.94 -30.54 -1.44
C ASP A 349 21.23 -30.02 -2.10
N TRP A 350 21.24 -28.73 -2.43
CA TRP A 350 22.38 -28.06 -3.05
C TRP A 350 23.63 -28.00 -2.14
N GLU A 351 23.45 -28.20 -0.84
CA GLU A 351 24.52 -28.22 0.17
C GLU A 351 25.10 -29.64 0.35
N GLY A 352 24.52 -30.63 -0.33
CA GLY A 352 24.94 -32.03 -0.31
C GLY A 352 24.29 -32.88 0.79
N ASN A 353 23.33 -32.36 1.55
CA ASN A 353 22.58 -33.13 2.54
C ASN A 353 21.58 -34.05 1.84
N GLU A 354 21.49 -35.29 2.32
CA GLU A 354 20.65 -36.32 1.72
C GLU A 354 19.56 -36.79 2.70
N ALA A 355 18.35 -36.93 2.20
CA ALA A 355 17.21 -37.47 2.94
C ALA A 355 16.48 -38.52 2.09
N TYR A 356 15.85 -39.49 2.74
CA TYR A 356 15.03 -40.47 2.04
C TYR A 356 13.71 -40.75 2.75
N SER A 357 12.72 -41.17 1.98
CA SER A 357 11.42 -41.65 2.45
C SER A 357 11.11 -43.00 1.79
N LEU A 358 10.61 -43.94 2.58
CA LEU A 358 10.25 -45.28 2.13
C LEU A 358 8.74 -45.49 2.31
N TYR A 359 8.09 -46.00 1.26
CA TYR A 359 6.68 -46.37 1.26
C TYR A 359 6.57 -47.86 0.96
N ASP A 360 6.09 -48.63 1.93
CA ASP A 360 6.06 -50.10 1.87
C ASP A 360 5.16 -50.66 0.76
N HIS A 361 4.16 -49.89 0.33
CA HIS A 361 3.25 -50.28 -0.74
C HIS A 361 3.01 -49.11 -1.68
N PHE A 362 3.48 -49.27 -2.92
CA PHE A 362 3.27 -48.32 -4.00
C PHE A 362 2.63 -49.01 -5.21
N SER A 363 1.55 -48.42 -5.70
CA SER A 363 0.83 -48.84 -6.91
C SER A 363 0.18 -47.65 -7.57
N LEU A 364 0.17 -47.61 -8.90
CA LEU A 364 -0.59 -46.62 -9.67
C LEU A 364 -1.79 -47.29 -10.35
N ALA A 365 -2.96 -46.68 -10.24
CA ALA A 365 -4.14 -47.12 -10.98
C ALA A 365 -3.99 -46.93 -12.50
N ASN A 366 -4.92 -47.47 -13.28
CA ASN A 366 -4.93 -47.31 -14.74
C ASN A 366 -5.28 -45.87 -15.20
N GLU A 367 -5.20 -45.61 -16.51
CA GLU A 367 -5.50 -44.28 -17.08
C GLU A 367 -6.94 -43.81 -16.80
N GLU A 368 -7.91 -44.74 -16.76
CA GLU A 368 -9.32 -44.42 -16.46
C GLU A 368 -9.48 -43.80 -15.07
N LEU A 369 -8.66 -44.26 -14.12
CA LEU A 369 -8.56 -43.72 -12.76
C LEU A 369 -7.49 -42.64 -12.62
N LYS A 370 -6.99 -42.10 -13.74
CA LYS A 370 -6.02 -41.00 -13.82
C LYS A 370 -4.70 -41.28 -13.08
N TYR A 371 -4.25 -42.52 -13.03
CA TYR A 371 -3.02 -42.94 -12.34
C TYR A 371 -2.99 -42.52 -10.86
N ARG A 372 -4.13 -42.65 -10.18
CA ARG A 372 -4.27 -42.39 -8.74
C ARG A 372 -3.40 -43.30 -7.87
#